data_AF-A0A972C5M9-F1
#
_entry.id   AF-A0A972C5M9-F1
#
_cell.length_a   1.000
_cell.length_b   1.000
_cell.length_c   1.000
_cell.angle_alpha   90.00
_cell.angle_beta   90.00
_cell.angle_gamma   90.00
#
_symmetry.space_group_name_H-M   'P 1'
#
loop_
_entity.id
_entity.type
_entity.pdbx_description
1 polymer ?
#
loop_
_entity_poly.entity_id
_entity_poly.type
_entity_poly.pdbx_seq_one_letter_code
_entity_poly.pdbx_strand_id
1 'polypeptide(L)' 'IQTFDDVMASDAERFKKFFHLMLDQGVYFAPSAYEAGFTSIAHGEAELQLTLDAAERAFAAL' A
#
# COMPACT_ATOMS: atom_id res chain seq x y z
N ILE A 1 9.65 8.44 -9.36
CA ILE A 1 8.47 8.57 -10.23
C ILE A 1 8.14 10.05 -10.36
N GLN A 2 8.34 10.62 -11.53
CA GLN A 2 8.06 12.02 -11.89
C GLN A 2 7.29 12.13 -13.21
N THR A 3 7.33 11.11 -14.05
CA THR A 3 6.68 11.07 -15.36
C THR A 3 5.65 9.95 -15.46
N PHE A 4 4.80 10.00 -16.50
CA PHE A 4 3.88 8.91 -16.84
C PHE A 4 4.66 7.61 -17.10
N ASP A 5 5.75 7.69 -17.85
CA ASP A 5 6.58 6.52 -18.19
C ASP A 5 7.17 5.87 -16.93
N ASP A 6 7.54 6.67 -15.92
CA ASP A 6 8.02 6.13 -14.64
C ASP A 6 6.94 5.32 -13.89
N VAL A 7 5.68 5.76 -13.95
CA VAL A 7 4.56 5.04 -13.34
C VAL A 7 4.32 3.72 -14.09
N MET A 8 4.31 3.78 -15.42
CA MET A 8 4.07 2.61 -16.27
C MET A 8 5.21 1.58 -16.21
N ALA A 9 6.42 2.00 -15.86
CA ALA A 9 7.57 1.11 -15.64
C ALA A 9 7.59 0.48 -14.23
N SER A 10 6.70 0.87 -13.32
CA SER A 10 6.64 0.31 -11.97
C SER A 10 5.99 -1.09 -11.94
N ASP A 11 6.30 -1.88 -10.91
CA ASP A 11 5.82 -3.26 -10.79
C ASP A 11 4.38 -3.33 -10.25
N ALA A 12 3.42 -3.21 -11.17
CA ALA A 12 2.00 -3.26 -10.86
C ALA A 12 1.54 -4.63 -10.32
N GLU A 13 2.17 -5.74 -10.73
CA GLU A 13 1.84 -7.08 -10.23
C GLU A 13 2.30 -7.26 -8.78
N ARG A 14 3.47 -6.72 -8.43
CA ARG A 14 3.92 -6.68 -7.04
C ARG A 14 3.03 -5.78 -6.18
N PHE A 15 2.57 -4.64 -6.70
CA PHE A 15 1.58 -3.82 -6.00
C PHE A 15 0.28 -4.60 -5.76
N LYS A 16 -0.23 -5.33 -6.74
CA LYS A 16 -1.45 -6.14 -6.59
C LYS A 16 -1.31 -7.19 -5.47
N LYS A 17 -0.17 -7.88 -5.38
CA LYS A 17 0.11 -8.81 -4.28
C LYS A 17 0.18 -8.08 -2.94
N PHE A 18 0.91 -6.97 -2.89
CA PHE A 18 1.00 -6.14 -1.69
C PHE A 18 -0.38 -5.67 -1.21
N PHE A 19 -1.23 -5.19 -2.11
CA PHE A 19 -2.59 -4.76 -1.81
C PHE A 19 -3.39 -5.85 -1.10
N HIS A 20 -3.38 -7.08 -1.63
CA HIS A 20 -4.09 -8.19 -0.98
C HIS A 20 -3.47 -8.59 0.35
N LEU A 21 -2.14 -8.61 0.46
CA LEU A 21 -1.45 -8.89 1.74
C LEU A 21 -1.79 -7.84 2.81
N MET A 22 -1.88 -6.56 2.44
CA MET A 22 -2.29 -5.49 3.35
C MET A 22 -3.78 -5.61 3.74
N LEU A 23 -4.64 -5.95 2.77
CA LEU A 23 -6.07 -6.15 2.98
C LEU A 23 -6.34 -7.30 3.98
N ASP A 24 -5.62 -8.40 3.86
CA ASP A 24 -5.71 -9.55 4.78
C ASP A 24 -5.29 -9.17 6.21
N GLN A 25 -4.49 -8.11 6.36
CA GLN A 25 -4.02 -7.56 7.64
C GLN A 25 -4.89 -6.39 8.14
N GLY A 26 -5.99 -6.08 7.44
CA GLY A 26 -6.94 -5.04 7.83
C GLY A 26 -6.60 -3.62 7.36
N VAL A 27 -5.65 -3.47 6.43
CA VAL A 27 -5.27 -2.16 5.86
C VAL A 27 -5.73 -2.06 4.41
N TYR A 28 -6.68 -1.16 4.15
CA TYR A 28 -7.26 -0.96 2.83
C TYR A 28 -6.59 0.21 2.09
N PHE A 29 -5.78 -0.10 1.08
CA PHE A 29 -5.26 0.90 0.14
C PHE A 29 -6.22 1.13 -1.03
N ALA A 30 -5.94 2.13 -1.86
CA ALA A 30 -6.61 2.25 -3.14
C ALA A 30 -6.40 0.96 -3.97
N PRO A 31 -7.44 0.38 -4.58
CA PRO A 31 -7.39 -0.92 -5.27
C PRO A 31 -6.73 -0.82 -6.67
N SER A 32 -5.77 0.08 -6.83
CA SER A 32 -5.09 0.37 -8.10
C SER A 32 -3.72 1.00 -7.83
N ALA A 33 -2.69 0.54 -8.55
CA ALA A 33 -1.35 1.13 -8.53
C ALA A 33 -1.30 2.55 -9.12
N TYR A 34 -2.39 2.97 -9.78
CA TYR A 34 -2.50 4.25 -10.47
C TYR A 34 -3.43 5.25 -9.75
N GLU A 35 -3.91 4.89 -8.55
CA GLU A 35 -4.71 5.76 -7.70
C GLU A 35 -3.89 6.29 -6.52
N ALA A 36 -4.22 7.50 -6.07
CA ALA A 36 -3.62 8.07 -4.87
C ALA A 36 -4.24 7.48 -3.61
N GLY A 37 -3.41 7.24 -2.59
CA GLY A 37 -3.87 7.01 -1.23
C GLY A 37 -4.08 8.34 -0.51
N PHE A 38 -5.03 8.38 0.43
CA PHE A 38 -5.32 9.55 1.24
C PHE A 38 -5.32 9.18 2.72
N THR A 39 -4.86 10.10 3.56
CA THR A 39 -4.97 10.03 5.02
C THR A 39 -6.03 11.00 5.51
N SER A 40 -6.36 10.91 6.79
CA SER A 40 -7.26 11.85 7.46
C SER A 40 -6.69 12.24 8.82
N ILE A 41 -7.19 13.34 9.40
CA ILE A 41 -6.79 13.79 10.74
C ILE A 41 -7.20 12.81 11.86
N ALA A 42 -8.03 11.81 11.55
CA ALA A 42 -8.38 10.75 12.48
C ALA A 42 -7.30 9.66 12.59
N HIS A 43 -6.37 9.58 11.64
CA HIS A 43 -5.25 8.62 11.72
C HIS A 43 -4.25 9.11 12.76
N GLY A 44 -3.98 8.28 13.77
CA GLY A 44 -2.99 8.53 14.80
C GLY A 44 -1.98 7.39 14.92
N GLU A 45 -1.36 7.27 16.10
CA GLU A 45 -0.30 6.31 16.36
C GLU A 45 -0.76 4.85 16.20
N ALA A 46 -2.00 4.55 16.60
CA ALA A 46 -2.54 3.19 16.54
C ALA A 46 -2.72 2.72 15.09
N GLU A 47 -3.31 3.56 14.22
CA GLU A 47 -3.47 3.25 12.80
C GLU A 47 -2.12 3.19 12.09
N LEU A 48 -1.17 4.04 12.48
CA LEU A 48 0.19 4.02 11.94
C LEU A 48 0.90 2.71 12.30
N GLN A 49 0.90 2.31 13.57
CA GLN A 49 1.55 1.07 14.01
C GLN A 49 0.93 -0.16 13.33
N LEU A 50 -0.41 -0.21 13.24
CA LEU A 50 -1.12 -1.26 12.50
C LEU A 50 -0.65 -1.33 11.04
N THR A 51 -0.52 -0.17 10.39
CA THR A 51 -0.10 -0.07 8.99
C THR A 51 1.35 -0.52 8.81
N LEU A 52 2.25 -0.15 9.72
CA LEU A 52 3.66 -0.55 9.68
C LEU A 52 3.83 -2.05 9.89
N ASP A 53 3.16 -2.61 10.90
CA ASP A 53 3.18 -4.03 11.22
C ASP A 53 2.64 -4.89 10.06
N ALA A 54 1.55 -4.43 9.43
CA ALA A 54 0.99 -5.07 8.25
C ALA A 54 1.96 -5.01 7.06
N ALA A 55 2.60 -3.87 6.83
CA ALA A 55 3.56 -3.68 5.75
C ALA A 55 4.80 -4.55 5.93
N GLU A 56 5.33 -4.67 7.15
CA GLU A 56 6.45 -5.56 7.45
C GLU A 56 6.12 -7.01 7.09
N ARG A 57 4.95 -7.50 7.51
CA ARG A 57 4.47 -8.85 7.17
C ARG A 57 4.26 -9.03 5.67
N ALA A 58 3.67 -8.03 5.00
CA ALA A 58 3.45 -8.08 3.57
C ALA A 58 4.77 -8.13 2.79
N PHE A 59 5.74 -7.28 3.13
CA PHE A 59 7.06 -7.28 2.46
C PHE A 59 7.85 -8.56 2.69
N ALA A 60 7.72 -9.20 3.85
CA ALA A 60 8.34 -10.50 4.11
C ALA A 60 7.75 -11.64 3.26
N ALA A 61 6.53 -11.48 2.74
CA ALA A 61 5.81 -12.48 1.96
C ALA A 61 5.80 -12.21 0.44
N LEU A 62 6.52 -11.18 -0.03
CA LEU A 62 6.54 -10.72 -1.43
C LEU A 62 7.65 -11.33 -2.30
#